data_AF-A0A1F5TRF3-F1
#
_entry.id   AF-A0A1F5TRF3-F1
#
_cell.length_a   1.000
_cell.length_b   1.000
_cell.length_c   1.000
_cell.angle_alpha   90.00
_cell.angle_beta   90.00
_cell.angle_gamma   90.00
#
_symmetry.space_group_name_H-M   'P 1'
#
loop_
_entity.id
_entity.type
_entity.pdbx_description
1 polymer ?
#
loop_
_entity_poly.entity_id
_entity_poly.type
_entity_poly.pdbx_seq_one_letter_code
_entity_poly.pdbx_strand_id
1 'polypeptide(L)'
;MLDKKKKQQIIQKFKVHKNDTGSTQIQIAILSEEIKELAEHLKQHKQDHSSRRGLLKKVGERRRLLKYLQKEDEKAFIELSKKLKLKISKKMVEDEEERKRAEEELLAEDIVEEEEIEEENNEEKNND
;
A
#
# COMPACT_ATOMS: atom_id res chain seq x y z
N MET A 1 -16.02 3.90 -18.45
CA MET A 1 -14.88 3.02 -18.80
C MET A 1 -13.90 3.85 -19.59
N LEU A 2 -12.60 3.74 -19.32
CA LEU A 2 -11.58 4.52 -20.04
C LEU A 2 -11.61 4.20 -21.53
N ASP A 3 -11.46 5.24 -22.35
CA ASP A 3 -11.23 5.06 -23.78
C ASP A 3 -9.96 4.24 -24.03
N LYS A 4 -9.97 3.42 -25.08
CA LYS A 4 -8.86 2.51 -25.42
C LYS A 4 -7.56 3.28 -25.63
N LYS A 5 -7.61 4.47 -26.24
CA LYS A 5 -6.42 5.30 -26.48
C LYS A 5 -5.83 5.82 -25.17
N LYS A 6 -6.67 6.33 -24.26
CA LYS A 6 -6.23 6.77 -22.93
C LYS A 6 -5.61 5.62 -22.14
N LYS A 7 -6.24 4.43 -22.16
CA LYS A 7 -5.72 3.24 -21.47
C LYS A 7 -4.35 2.85 -22.01
N GLN A 8 -4.15 2.84 -23.33
CA GLN A 8 -2.85 2.57 -23.95
C GLN A 8 -1.79 3.61 -23.58
N GLN A 9 -2.14 4.90 -23.55
CA GLN A 9 -1.20 5.95 -23.12
C GLN A 9 -0.74 5.75 -21.67
N ILE A 10 -1.65 5.37 -20.76
CA ILE A 10 -1.32 5.05 -19.38
C ILE A 10 -0.38 3.85 -19.32
N ILE A 11 -0.69 2.76 -20.04
CA ILE A 11 0.17 1.57 -20.10
C ILE A 11 1.58 1.95 -20.56
N GLN A 12 1.72 2.72 -21.65
CA GLN A 12 3.04 3.13 -22.14
C GLN A 12 3.82 3.99 -21.15
N LYS A 13 3.13 4.80 -20.34
CA LYS A 13 3.74 5.70 -19.35
C LYS A 13 4.18 5.00 -18.07
N PHE A 14 3.54 3.88 -17.72
CA PHE A 14 3.73 3.21 -16.42
C PHE A 14 4.23 1.76 -16.53
N LYS A 15 4.45 1.24 -17.74
CA LYS A 15 5.10 -0.05 -17.96
C LYS A 15 6.48 -0.11 -17.31
N VAL A 16 6.79 -1.24 -16.69
CA VAL A 16 8.10 -1.52 -16.07
C VAL A 16 9.07 -2.11 -17.09
N HIS A 17 8.56 -2.91 -18.03
CA HIS A 17 9.33 -3.49 -19.13
C HIS A 17 8.58 -3.39 -20.46
N LYS A 18 9.25 -3.70 -21.57
CA LYS A 18 8.74 -3.46 -22.93
C LYS A 18 7.37 -4.10 -23.21
N ASN A 19 7.16 -5.32 -22.72
CA ASN A 19 5.94 -6.12 -22.92
C ASN A 19 5.01 -6.14 -21.68
N ASP A 20 5.20 -5.21 -20.74
CA ASP A 20 4.38 -5.15 -19.54
C ASP A 20 2.98 -4.63 -19.86
N THR A 21 1.97 -5.43 -19.55
CA THR A 21 0.56 -5.10 -19.74
C THR A 21 -0.26 -5.18 -18.45
N GLY A 22 0.35 -5.63 -17.35
CA GLY A 22 -0.39 -6.12 -16.19
C GLY A 22 0.29 -5.88 -14.85
N SER A 23 1.46 -5.24 -14.81
CA SER A 23 2.11 -4.91 -13.54
C SER A 23 1.20 -4.11 -12.61
N THR A 24 1.46 -4.27 -11.31
CA THR A 24 0.75 -3.55 -10.25
C THR A 24 0.79 -2.03 -10.50
N GLN A 25 1.90 -1.51 -11.01
CA GLN A 25 2.08 -0.10 -11.38
C GLN A 25 1.08 0.36 -12.45
N ILE A 26 0.94 -0.42 -13.54
CA ILE A 26 -0.04 -0.13 -14.60
C ILE A 26 -1.47 -0.17 -14.04
N GLN A 27 -1.81 -1.19 -13.25
CA GLN A 27 -3.15 -1.34 -12.69
C GLN A 27 -3.52 -0.18 -11.78
N ILE A 28 -2.62 0.23 -10.87
CA ILE A 28 -2.82 1.39 -9.99
C ILE A 28 -2.99 2.68 -10.80
N ALA A 29 -2.22 2.87 -11.87
CA ALA A 29 -2.31 4.06 -12.72
C ALA A 29 -3.65 4.13 -13.47
N ILE A 30 -4.11 3.00 -14.01
CA ILE A 30 -5.43 2.90 -14.67
C ILE A 30 -6.55 3.20 -13.67
N LEU A 31 -6.56 2.52 -12.52
CA LEU A 31 -7.55 2.77 -11.46
C LEU A 31 -7.56 4.23 -11.02
N SER A 32 -6.39 4.87 -10.95
CA SER A 32 -6.28 6.28 -10.57
C SER A 32 -6.95 7.21 -11.57
N GLU A 33 -6.79 6.98 -12.87
CA GLU A 33 -7.47 7.79 -13.89
C GLU A 33 -8.98 7.51 -13.91
N GLU A 34 -9.41 6.25 -13.75
CA GLU A 34 -10.84 5.91 -13.65
C GLU A 34 -11.51 6.56 -12.44
N ILE A 35 -10.84 6.54 -11.29
CA ILE A 35 -11.31 7.19 -10.05
C ILE A 35 -11.46 8.70 -10.30
N LYS A 36 -10.51 9.32 -11.01
CA LYS A 36 -10.53 10.75 -11.32
C LYS A 36 -11.71 11.11 -12.24
N GLU A 37 -11.90 10.38 -13.34
CA GLU A 37 -13.03 10.62 -14.27
C GLU A 37 -14.38 10.41 -13.56
N LEU A 38 -14.50 9.34 -12.77
CA LEU A 38 -15.74 9.02 -12.06
C LEU A 38 -16.03 10.01 -10.92
N ALA A 39 -15.00 10.48 -10.22
CA ALA A 39 -15.15 11.52 -9.22
C ALA A 39 -15.65 12.83 -9.85
N GLU A 40 -15.15 13.21 -11.02
CA GLU A 40 -15.61 14.41 -11.73
C GLU A 40 -17.06 14.27 -12.19
N HIS A 41 -17.43 13.11 -12.75
CA HIS A 41 -18.82 12.81 -13.10
C HIS A 41 -19.78 12.95 -11.89
N LEU A 42 -19.39 12.41 -10.75
CA LEU A 42 -20.22 12.45 -9.52
C LEU A 42 -20.35 13.84 -8.91
N LYS A 43 -19.47 14.81 -9.24
CA LYS A 43 -19.66 16.20 -8.84
C LYS A 43 -20.90 16.81 -9.50
N GLN A 44 -21.15 16.44 -10.76
CA GLN A 44 -22.32 16.88 -11.52
C GLN A 44 -23.56 16.03 -11.16
N HIS A 45 -23.38 14.73 -10.93
CA HIS A 45 -24.47 13.79 -10.67
C HIS A 45 -24.48 13.30 -9.21
N LYS A 46 -24.84 14.19 -8.28
CA LYS A 46 -24.77 13.93 -6.84
C LYS A 46 -25.68 12.79 -6.34
N GLN A 47 -26.74 12.47 -7.07
CA GLN A 47 -27.71 11.42 -6.73
C GLN A 47 -27.38 10.05 -7.34
N ASP A 48 -26.31 9.95 -8.14
CA ASP A 48 -25.88 8.66 -8.68
C ASP A 48 -25.13 7.83 -7.62
N HIS A 49 -25.92 7.16 -6.77
CA HIS A 49 -25.42 6.32 -5.69
C HIS A 49 -24.76 5.03 -6.20
N SER A 50 -25.21 4.51 -7.34
CA SER A 50 -24.66 3.30 -7.96
C SER A 50 -23.22 3.54 -8.44
N SER A 51 -22.99 4.65 -9.15
CA SER A 51 -21.65 5.07 -9.56
C SER A 51 -20.76 5.40 -8.38
N ARG A 52 -21.30 6.03 -7.32
CA ARG A 52 -20.55 6.26 -6.07
C ARG A 52 -20.09 4.96 -5.42
N ARG A 53 -20.93 3.93 -5.38
CA ARG A 53 -20.53 2.60 -4.90
C ARG A 53 -19.42 2.01 -5.77
N GLY A 54 -19.52 2.16 -7.09
CA GLY A 54 -18.45 1.76 -8.03
C GLY A 54 -17.13 2.48 -7.77
N LEU A 55 -17.17 3.78 -7.50
CA LEU A 55 -16.01 4.58 -7.13
C LEU A 55 -15.33 4.04 -5.86
N LEU A 56 -16.11 3.79 -4.80
CA LEU A 56 -15.58 3.29 -3.53
C LEU A 56 -14.91 1.93 -3.70
N LYS A 57 -15.47 1.03 -4.52
CA LYS A 57 -14.85 -0.25 -4.86
C LYS A 57 -13.48 -0.05 -5.52
N LYS A 58 -13.38 0.83 -6.52
CA LYS A 58 -12.10 1.14 -7.20
C LYS A 58 -11.07 1.75 -6.26
N VAL A 59 -11.51 2.63 -5.35
CA VAL A 59 -10.62 3.23 -4.33
C VAL A 59 -10.07 2.14 -3.40
N GLY A 60 -10.92 1.21 -2.94
CA GLY A 60 -10.51 0.08 -2.11
C GLY A 60 -9.53 -0.86 -2.83
N GLU A 61 -9.81 -1.21 -4.08
CA GLU A 61 -8.94 -2.03 -4.92
C GLU A 61 -7.57 -1.38 -5.11
N ARG A 62 -7.53 -0.08 -5.46
CA ARG A 62 -6.27 0.66 -5.59
C ARG A 62 -5.48 0.68 -4.29
N ARG A 63 -6.16 0.84 -3.14
CA ARG A 63 -5.50 0.82 -1.82
C ARG A 63 -4.86 -0.55 -1.53
N ARG A 64 -5.53 -1.65 -1.88
CA ARG A 64 -4.97 -3.00 -1.74
C ARG A 64 -3.74 -3.19 -2.61
N LEU A 65 -3.78 -2.76 -3.87
CA LEU A 65 -2.63 -2.86 -4.78
C LEU A 65 -1.45 -2.00 -4.32
N LEU A 66 -1.71 -0.79 -3.79
CA LEU A 66 -0.66 0.05 -3.23
C LEU A 66 0.01 -0.60 -2.02
N LYS A 67 -0.76 -1.22 -1.12
CA LYS A 67 -0.21 -1.96 0.02
C LYS A 67 0.64 -3.14 -0.42
N TYR A 68 0.19 -3.88 -1.43
CA TYR A 68 0.96 -4.98 -2.00
C TYR A 68 2.27 -4.46 -2.60
N LEU A 69 2.22 -3.40 -3.41
CA LEU A 69 3.43 -2.82 -4.02
C LEU A 69 4.41 -2.30 -2.96
N GLN A 70 3.92 -1.65 -1.89
CA GLN A 70 4.75 -1.16 -0.80
C GLN A 70 5.52 -2.29 -0.11
N LYS A 71 4.85 -3.43 0.14
CA LYS A 71 5.48 -4.61 0.76
C LYS A 71 6.53 -5.26 -0.14
N GLU A 72 6.25 -5.37 -1.44
CA GLU A 72 7.15 -6.07 -2.38
C GLU A 72 8.30 -5.18 -2.88
N ASP A 73 8.04 -3.90 -3.13
CA ASP A 73 8.99 -2.94 -3.67
C ASP A 73 8.65 -1.51 -3.20
N GLU A 74 9.20 -1.15 -2.05
CA GLU A 74 9.01 0.15 -1.43
C GLU A 74 9.46 1.30 -2.35
N LYS A 75 10.55 1.14 -3.11
CA LYS A 75 11.06 2.16 -4.03
C LYS A 75 10.04 2.41 -5.14
N ALA A 76 9.55 1.35 -5.78
CA ALA A 76 8.52 1.48 -6.81
C ALA A 76 7.22 2.08 -6.25
N PHE A 77 6.83 1.76 -5.03
CA PHE A 77 5.69 2.36 -4.35
C PHE A 77 5.85 3.87 -4.16
N ILE A 78 7.01 4.33 -3.66
CA ILE A 78 7.31 5.75 -3.43
C ILE A 78 7.30 6.51 -4.76
N GLU A 79 8.00 6.00 -5.77
CA GLU A 79 8.08 6.61 -7.10
C GLU A 79 6.71 6.73 -7.77
N LEU A 80 5.94 5.64 -7.75
CA LEU A 80 4.60 5.61 -8.33
C LEU A 80 3.66 6.56 -7.61
N SER A 81 3.68 6.56 -6.28
CA SER A 81 2.86 7.44 -5.45
C SER A 81 3.15 8.92 -5.71
N LYS A 82 4.42 9.28 -5.87
CA LYS A 82 4.85 10.64 -6.23
C LYS A 82 4.38 11.01 -7.64
N LYS A 83 4.55 10.10 -8.61
CA LYS A 83 4.14 10.31 -10.01
C LYS A 83 2.63 10.47 -10.16
N LEU A 84 1.84 9.78 -9.33
CA LEU A 84 0.37 9.85 -9.29
C LEU A 84 -0.17 10.89 -8.29
N LYS A 85 0.71 11.58 -7.54
CA LYS A 85 0.36 12.59 -6.53
C LYS A 85 -0.64 12.07 -5.47
N LEU A 86 -0.47 10.82 -5.04
CA LEU A 86 -1.37 10.20 -4.07
C LEU A 86 -1.04 10.67 -2.65
N LYS A 87 -2.02 11.23 -1.94
CA LYS A 87 -1.83 11.70 -0.56
C LYS A 87 -1.79 10.58 0.48
N ILE A 88 -2.44 9.44 0.18
CA ILE A 88 -2.54 8.29 1.09
C ILE A 88 -1.19 7.63 1.35
N SER A 89 -0.20 7.84 0.47
CA SER A 89 1.10 7.17 0.60
C SER A 89 1.85 7.58 1.86
N LYS A 90 1.76 8.85 2.29
CA LYS A 90 2.40 9.33 3.52
C LYS A 90 1.90 8.56 4.74
N LYS A 91 0.57 8.52 4.89
CA LYS A 91 -0.07 7.77 5.96
C LYS A 91 0.28 6.28 5.92
N MET A 92 0.38 5.69 4.73
CA MET A 92 0.75 4.27 4.61
C MET A 92 2.20 3.99 5.02
N VAL A 93 3.11 4.94 4.84
CA VAL A 93 4.49 4.83 5.32
C VAL A 93 4.51 4.98 6.84
N GLU A 94 3.85 6.02 7.37
CA GLU A 94 3.70 6.24 8.82
C GLU A 94 3.09 5.02 9.52
N ASP A 95 1.96 4.51 9.02
CA ASP A 95 1.25 3.32 9.54
C ASP A 95 2.15 2.06 9.51
N GLU A 96 3.14 1.98 8.60
CA GLU A 96 4.06 0.84 8.48
C GLU A 96 5.29 0.99 9.39
N GLU A 97 5.82 2.21 9.53
CA GLU A 97 6.88 2.52 10.49
C GLU A 97 6.41 2.30 11.93
N GLU A 98 5.18 2.72 12.26
CA GLU A 98 4.58 2.48 13.58
C GLU A 98 4.48 0.99 13.90
N ARG A 99 4.11 0.17 12.91
CA ARG A 99 4.03 -1.30 13.08
C ARG A 99 5.39 -1.93 13.31
N LYS A 100 6.41 -1.52 12.54
CA LYS A 100 7.77 -2.04 12.69
C LYS A 100 8.33 -1.71 14.07
N ARG A 101 8.12 -0.48 14.55
CA ARG A 101 8.54 -0.09 15.91
C ARG A 101 7.86 -0.93 16.98
N ALA A 102 6.55 -1.15 16.88
CA ALA A 102 5.83 -1.98 17.83
C ALA A 102 6.28 -3.45 17.79
N GLU A 103 6.60 -3.98 16.61
CA GLU A 103 7.14 -5.33 16.45
C GLU A 103 8.57 -5.46 17.03
N GLU A 104 9.42 -4.46 16.81
CA GLU A 104 10.77 -4.38 17.39
C GLU A 104 10.74 -4.25 18.92
N GLU A 105 9.80 -3.48 19.47
CA GLU A 105 9.60 -3.31 20.91
C GLU A 105 9.19 -4.63 21.58
N LEU A 106 8.21 -5.35 21.03
CA LEU A 106 7.79 -6.67 21.52
C LEU A 106 8.93 -7.70 21.46
N LEU A 107 9.68 -7.72 20.36
CA LEU A 107 10.86 -8.60 20.23
C LEU A 107 11.93 -8.29 21.28
N ALA A 108 12.12 -7.01 21.62
CA ALA A 108 13.06 -6.62 22.66
C ALA A 108 12.58 -7.04 24.05
N GLU A 109 11.28 -6.91 24.33
CA GLU A 109 10.66 -7.40 25.58
C GLU A 109 10.83 -8.92 25.72
N ASP A 110 10.54 -9.69 24.67
CA ASP A 110 10.70 -11.15 24.67
C ASP A 110 12.15 -11.58 24.96
N ILE A 111 13.14 -10.87 24.38
CA ILE A 111 14.57 -11.14 24.62
C ILE A 111 14.94 -10.87 26.08
N VAL A 112 14.45 -9.77 26.65
CA VAL A 112 14.73 -9.42 28.06
C VAL A 112 14.14 -10.48 29.00
N GLU A 113 12.92 -10.95 28.74
CA GLU A 113 12.30 -12.03 29.51
C GLU A 113 13.10 -13.34 29.41
N GLU A 114 13.58 -13.70 28.21
CA GLU A 114 14.43 -14.89 28.03
C GLU A 114 15.76 -14.79 28.79
N GLU A 115 16.42 -13.62 28.75
CA GLU A 115 17.67 -13.36 29.47
C GLU A 115 17.48 -13.42 31.00
N GLU A 116 16.41 -12.82 31.53
CA GLU A 116 16.07 -12.88 32.97
C GLU A 116 15.84 -14.32 33.44
N ILE A 117 15.11 -15.12 32.64
CA ILE A 117 14.88 -16.55 32.93
C ILE A 117 16.20 -17.34 32.91
N GLU A 118 17.10 -17.08 31.97
CA GLU A 118 18.41 -17.75 31.93
C GLU A 118 19.29 -17.39 33.13
N GLU A 119 19.28 -16.13 33.58
CA GLU A 119 20.00 -15.68 34.77
C GLU A 119 19.48 -16.40 36.03
N GLU A 120 18.17 -16.43 36.26
CA GLU A 120 17.55 -17.12 37.41
C GLU A 120 17.92 -18.61 37.43
N ASN A 121 17.81 -19.30 36.28
CA ASN A 121 18.16 -20.72 36.17
C ASN A 121 19.66 -21.01 36.43
N ASN A 122 20.54 -20.07 36.12
CA ASN A 122 21.97 -20.20 36.38
C ASN A 122 22.31 -19.91 37.85
N GLU A 123 21.60 -18.99 38.51
CA GLU A 123 21.73 -18.75 39.95
C GLU A 123 21.26 -19.97 40.77
N GLU A 124 20.15 -20.61 40.38
CA GLU A 124 19.67 -21.84 41.06
C GLU A 124 20.68 -23.00 40.95
N LYS A 125 21.30 -23.20 39.78
CA LYS A 125 22.29 -24.27 39.55
C LYS A 125 23.62 -24.08 40.30
N ASN A 126 23.95 -22.86 40.71
CA ASN A 126 25.20 -22.57 41.43
C ASN A 126 25.04 -22.65 42.97
N ASN A 127 23.81 -22.81 43.45
CA ASN A 127 23.49 -22.86 44.88
C ASN A 127 23.23 -24.29 45.42
N ASP A 128 23.27 -25.32 44.55
CA ASP A 128 23.23 -26.77 44.86
C ASP A 128 24.62 -27.43 44.72
#